data_AF-A0A8C9I8I2-F1
#
_entry.id   AF-A0A8C9I8I2-F1
#
_cell.length_a   1.000
_cell.length_b   1.000
_cell.length_c   1.000
_cell.angle_alpha   90.00
_cell.angle_beta   90.00
_cell.angle_gamma   90.00
#
_symmetry.space_group_name_H-M   'P 1'
#
loop_
_entity.id
_entity.type
_entity.pdbx_description
1 polymer ?
#
loop_
_entity_poly.entity_id
_entity_poly.type
_entity_poly.pdbx_seq_one_letter_code
_entity_poly.pdbx_strand_id
1 'polypeptide(L)'
;MQIPELSRYINALCTFPKGLLQRAKIVFSLKVILFLSLLLLPVLKSSQVTLNNNGYDGIVIAINPSVPEDEKLIQNIKEMVTEASAYLFHATKRRAYFRNVSILIPITWESKSEYLIPKQESYDQADVLVADPNLKYGDDPYTLQYGQCGDKGQYIHFTPNFLLTNNLPTYGPRGRVFVHEWAHLRWGVFDEYNVDQPFYISRRNTIEATRCSTHITGVNMVLHECKGGSCIERPCRHNPKTGLYEAKCTFIPNRSQTAKESIMFMQNLDSVSTSFPVSQRNPWEKKKLIREAGFSTVKLWVPIERQKITQAIN
;
A
#
# COMPACT_ATOMS: atom_id res chain seq x y z
N MET A 1 -89.55 25.21 25.57
CA MET A 1 -89.06 25.66 24.26
C MET A 1 -87.64 25.16 24.10
N GLN A 2 -87.39 24.41 23.03
CA GLN A 2 -86.10 23.82 22.64
C GLN A 2 -84.92 24.80 22.82
N ILE A 3 -83.76 24.30 23.26
CA ILE A 3 -82.51 24.18 22.48
C ILE A 3 -81.45 23.51 23.38
N PRO A 4 -81.12 22.22 23.14
CA PRO A 4 -79.96 21.55 23.71
C PRO A 4 -78.94 21.22 22.61
N GLU A 5 -78.02 22.12 22.25
CA GLU A 5 -76.90 21.78 21.33
C GLU A 5 -75.62 22.59 21.60
N LEU A 6 -75.09 22.55 22.82
CA LEU A 6 -73.69 22.96 23.06
C LEU A 6 -72.84 21.94 23.84
N SER A 7 -73.41 20.79 24.21
CA SER A 7 -72.70 19.75 24.98
C SER A 7 -72.04 18.67 24.13
N ARG A 8 -72.31 18.57 22.82
CA ARG A 8 -71.76 17.50 21.96
C ARG A 8 -70.44 17.83 21.27
N TYR A 9 -70.03 19.09 21.22
CA TYR A 9 -68.81 19.48 20.50
C TYR A 9 -67.53 19.50 21.36
N ILE A 10 -67.62 19.49 22.69
CA ILE A 10 -66.43 19.56 23.57
C ILE A 10 -65.85 18.15 23.88
N ASN A 11 -66.62 17.07 23.72
CA ASN A 11 -66.14 15.71 24.02
C ASN A 11 -65.56 14.93 22.83
N ALA A 12 -65.41 15.53 21.65
CA ALA A 12 -64.85 14.85 20.47
C ALA A 12 -63.31 14.99 20.32
N LEU A 13 -62.62 15.66 21.24
CA LEU A 13 -61.17 15.91 21.13
C LEU A 13 -60.28 15.05 22.05
N CYS A 14 -60.81 14.01 22.72
CA CYS A 14 -60.03 13.24 23.69
C CYS A 14 -60.25 11.72 23.62
N THR A 15 -60.16 11.11 22.44
CA THR A 15 -59.83 9.67 22.33
C THR A 15 -59.04 9.40 21.05
N PHE A 16 -57.81 9.93 20.98
CA PHE A 16 -56.80 9.31 20.11
C PHE A 16 -56.41 7.96 20.74
N PRO A 17 -56.50 6.83 20.02
CA PRO A 17 -56.12 5.54 20.58
C PRO A 17 -54.63 5.58 20.91
N LYS A 18 -54.31 5.58 22.21
CA LYS A 18 -52.94 5.58 22.75
C LYS A 18 -52.05 4.51 22.09
N GLY A 19 -52.64 3.41 21.61
CA GLY A 19 -51.95 2.35 20.87
C GLY A 19 -51.46 2.73 19.46
N LEU A 20 -52.12 3.62 18.73
CA LEU A 20 -51.69 4.03 17.37
C LEU A 20 -50.50 4.98 17.44
N LEU A 21 -50.52 5.90 18.41
CA LEU A 21 -49.40 6.81 18.67
C LEU A 21 -48.18 6.05 19.20
N GLN A 22 -48.38 5.04 20.05
CA GLN A 22 -47.31 4.17 20.55
C GLN A 22 -46.68 3.35 19.41
N ARG A 23 -47.50 2.76 18.54
CA ARG A 23 -47.02 2.01 17.36
C ARG A 23 -46.29 2.90 16.36
N ALA A 24 -46.79 4.11 16.08
CA ALA A 24 -46.15 5.08 15.21
C ALA A 24 -44.79 5.56 15.78
N LYS A 25 -44.71 5.81 17.10
CA LYS A 25 -43.46 6.12 17.79
C LYS A 25 -42.45 4.97 17.72
N ILE A 26 -42.89 3.73 17.94
CA ILE A 26 -42.03 2.54 17.86
C ILE A 26 -41.51 2.34 16.43
N VAL A 27 -42.36 2.47 15.40
CA VAL A 27 -41.97 2.35 13.99
C VAL A 27 -41.04 3.49 13.56
N PHE A 28 -41.29 4.72 14.03
CA PHE A 28 -40.42 5.86 13.78
C PHE A 28 -39.06 5.69 14.46
N SER A 29 -39.02 5.27 15.73
CA SER A 29 -37.78 4.95 16.45
C SER A 29 -37.01 3.80 15.80
N LEU A 30 -37.69 2.73 15.36
CA LEU A 30 -37.05 1.62 14.62
C LEU A 30 -36.45 2.10 13.30
N LYS A 31 -37.15 2.94 12.53
CA LYS A 31 -36.62 3.51 11.28
C LYS A 31 -35.45 4.45 11.52
N VAL A 32 -35.49 5.28 12.56
CA VAL A 32 -34.38 6.17 12.94
C VAL A 32 -33.17 5.36 13.38
N ILE A 33 -33.35 4.29 14.18
CA ILE A 33 -32.27 3.39 14.57
C ILE A 33 -31.69 2.65 13.35
N LEU A 34 -32.54 2.17 12.44
CA LEU A 34 -32.10 1.49 11.22
C LEU A 34 -31.30 2.45 10.32
N PHE A 35 -31.77 3.70 10.18
CA PHE A 35 -31.09 4.73 9.39
C PHE A 35 -29.78 5.17 10.05
N LEU A 36 -29.73 5.32 11.39
CA LEU A 36 -28.49 5.56 12.14
C LEU A 36 -27.51 4.39 12.02
N SER A 37 -27.99 3.14 12.04
CA SER A 37 -27.14 1.96 11.85
C SER A 37 -26.59 1.84 10.42
N LEU A 38 -27.36 2.28 9.41
CA LEU A 38 -26.88 2.38 8.02
C LEU A 38 -25.85 3.52 7.85
N LEU A 39 -26.02 4.63 8.58
CA LEU A 39 -25.06 5.75 8.61
C LEU A 39 -23.78 5.41 9.40
N LEU A 40 -23.85 4.46 10.34
CA LEU A 40 -22.74 3.94 11.16
C LEU A 40 -22.07 2.70 10.56
N LEU A 41 -22.44 2.28 9.34
CA LEU A 41 -21.67 1.32 8.56
C LEU A 41 -20.84 2.07 7.52
N PRO A 42 -19.75 2.77 7.91
CA PRO A 42 -18.64 2.76 6.98
C PRO A 42 -18.21 1.28 6.94
N VAL A 43 -18.45 0.61 5.82
CA VAL A 43 -17.62 -0.55 5.47
C VAL A 43 -16.24 0.06 5.30
N LEU A 44 -15.51 0.21 6.42
CA LEU A 44 -14.13 0.60 6.42
C LEU A 44 -13.43 -0.52 5.66
N LYS A 45 -13.12 -0.24 4.39
CA LYS A 45 -12.20 -1.03 3.57
C LYS A 45 -10.81 -0.87 4.17
N SER A 46 -10.60 -1.44 5.35
CA SER A 46 -9.33 -1.38 6.04
C SER A 46 -8.63 -2.70 5.82
N SER A 47 -7.40 -2.61 5.32
CA SER A 47 -6.39 -3.65 5.51
C SER A 47 -6.46 -4.18 6.94
N GLN A 48 -6.49 -5.50 7.09
CA GLN A 48 -6.53 -6.20 8.37
C GLN A 48 -5.13 -6.40 8.98
N VAL A 49 -4.11 -5.75 8.41
CA VAL A 49 -2.72 -5.93 8.83
C VAL A 49 -2.51 -5.45 10.26
N THR A 50 -1.99 -6.35 11.10
CA THR A 50 -1.60 -6.07 12.48
C THR A 50 -0.10 -6.27 12.67
N LEU A 51 0.50 -5.53 13.61
CA LEU A 51 1.89 -5.70 14.01
C LEU A 51 1.94 -6.24 15.43
N ASN A 52 2.18 -7.54 15.57
CA ASN A 52 2.20 -8.23 16.85
C ASN A 52 3.58 -8.85 17.11
N ASN A 53 4.22 -8.52 18.24
CA ASN A 53 5.57 -9.01 18.56
C ASN A 53 6.58 -8.79 17.41
N ASN A 54 6.59 -7.59 16.83
CA ASN A 54 7.42 -7.20 15.68
C ASN A 54 7.09 -7.89 14.34
N GLY A 55 6.14 -8.83 14.29
CA GLY A 55 5.73 -9.50 13.05
C GLY A 55 4.45 -8.92 12.49
N TYR A 56 4.45 -8.57 11.20
CA TYR A 56 3.24 -8.23 10.47
C TYR A 56 2.46 -9.50 10.13
N ASP A 57 1.17 -9.51 10.50
CA ASP A 57 0.22 -10.56 10.16
C ASP A 57 -0.93 -10.01 9.33
N GLY A 58 -1.54 -10.88 8.53
CA GLY A 58 -2.78 -10.57 7.80
C GLY A 58 -2.53 -9.76 6.53
N ILE A 59 -1.32 -9.83 5.96
CA ILE A 59 -1.00 -9.16 4.70
C ILE A 59 -1.61 -9.96 3.57
N VAL A 60 -2.30 -9.28 2.66
CA VAL A 60 -2.94 -9.91 1.50
C VAL A 60 -2.33 -9.37 0.20
N ILE A 61 -1.76 -10.28 -0.59
CA ILE A 61 -1.30 -10.03 -1.96
C ILE A 61 -2.30 -10.68 -2.90
N ALA A 62 -2.97 -9.91 -3.74
CA ALA A 62 -4.00 -10.44 -4.64
C ALA A 62 -3.58 -10.35 -6.10
N ILE A 63 -3.64 -11.48 -6.80
CA ILE A 63 -3.42 -11.54 -8.25
C ILE A 63 -4.75 -11.24 -8.95
N ASN A 64 -4.74 -10.35 -9.93
CA ASN A 64 -5.94 -10.01 -10.70
C ASN A 64 -6.34 -11.16 -11.63
N PRO A 65 -7.64 -11.48 -11.79
CA PRO A 65 -8.11 -12.46 -12.76
C PRO A 65 -7.70 -12.26 -14.22
N SER A 66 -7.34 -11.04 -14.62
CA SER A 66 -6.80 -10.75 -15.96
C SER A 66 -5.37 -11.27 -16.17
N VAL A 67 -4.62 -11.49 -15.09
CA VAL A 67 -3.23 -11.96 -15.15
C VAL A 67 -3.20 -13.43 -15.56
N PRO A 68 -2.51 -13.79 -16.66
CA PRO A 68 -2.37 -15.19 -17.08
C PRO A 68 -1.64 -16.04 -16.02
N GLU A 69 -2.01 -17.32 -15.94
CA GLU A 69 -1.33 -18.26 -15.05
C GLU A 69 0.14 -18.47 -15.45
N ASP A 70 1.04 -18.23 -14.50
CA ASP A 70 2.47 -18.52 -14.60
C ASP A 70 2.95 -19.10 -13.27
N GLU A 71 3.49 -20.32 -13.31
CA GLU A 71 3.98 -21.03 -12.12
C GLU A 71 5.09 -20.27 -11.39
N LYS A 72 5.90 -19.48 -12.11
CA LYS A 72 6.98 -18.68 -11.52
C LYS A 72 6.46 -17.49 -10.74
N LEU A 73 5.26 -16.99 -11.04
CA LEU A 73 4.74 -15.77 -10.42
C LEU A 73 4.57 -15.96 -8.90
N ILE A 74 3.92 -17.04 -8.48
CA ILE A 74 3.72 -17.37 -7.06
C ILE A 74 5.07 -17.53 -6.36
N GLN A 75 6.02 -18.21 -7.00
CA GLN A 75 7.35 -18.45 -6.44
C GLN A 75 8.13 -17.13 -6.26
N ASN A 76 8.12 -16.27 -7.27
CA ASN A 76 8.79 -14.97 -7.21
C ASN A 76 8.17 -14.05 -6.14
N ILE A 77 6.85 -14.11 -5.93
CA ILE A 77 6.20 -13.39 -4.83
C ILE A 77 6.67 -13.93 -3.47
N LYS A 78 6.74 -15.26 -3.30
CA LYS A 78 7.24 -15.88 -2.06
C LYS A 78 8.68 -15.47 -1.75
N GLU A 79 9.55 -15.48 -2.77
CA GLU A 79 10.95 -15.05 -2.65
C GLU A 79 11.05 -13.58 -2.29
N MET A 80 10.34 -12.71 -3.01
CA MET A 80 10.29 -11.27 -2.71
C MET A 80 9.85 -10.99 -1.27
N VAL A 81 8.78 -11.64 -0.79
CA VAL A 81 8.30 -11.48 0.60
C VAL A 81 9.34 -11.95 1.60
N THR A 82 10.01 -13.07 1.32
CA THR A 82 11.05 -13.63 2.21
C THR A 82 12.26 -12.70 2.30
N GLU A 83 12.77 -12.21 1.17
CA GLU A 83 13.86 -11.22 1.11
C GLU A 83 13.46 -9.92 1.82
N ALA A 84 12.26 -9.43 1.55
CA ALA A 84 11.73 -8.21 2.15
C ALA A 84 11.62 -8.33 3.67
N SER A 85 11.18 -9.49 4.17
CA SER A 85 11.04 -9.75 5.61
C SER A 85 12.39 -9.66 6.32
N ALA A 86 13.40 -10.32 5.75
CA ALA A 86 14.78 -10.27 6.25
C ALA A 86 15.33 -8.84 6.20
N TYR A 87 15.19 -8.14 5.07
CA TYR A 87 15.66 -6.77 4.93
C TYR A 87 14.97 -5.82 5.92
N LEU A 88 13.64 -5.86 6.02
CA LEU A 88 12.84 -5.04 6.94
C LEU A 88 13.27 -5.27 8.39
N PHE A 89 13.50 -6.52 8.78
CA PHE A 89 13.99 -6.87 10.11
C PHE A 89 15.32 -6.21 10.41
N HIS A 90 16.28 -6.25 9.49
CA HIS A 90 17.57 -5.61 9.68
C HIS A 90 17.46 -4.07 9.67
N ALA A 91 16.79 -3.50 8.66
CA ALA A 91 16.64 -2.06 8.47
C ALA A 91 15.92 -1.37 9.64
N THR A 92 14.95 -2.06 10.25
CA THR A 92 14.19 -1.54 11.40
C THR A 92 14.83 -1.83 12.76
N LYS A 93 16.07 -2.34 12.78
CA LYS A 93 16.77 -2.77 14.02
C LYS A 93 15.99 -3.83 14.80
N ARG A 94 15.43 -4.80 14.10
CA ARG A 94 14.67 -5.97 14.60
C ARG A 94 13.29 -5.62 15.17
N ARG A 95 12.64 -4.59 14.63
CA ARG A 95 11.34 -4.08 15.12
C ARG A 95 10.16 -4.43 14.22
N ALA A 96 10.40 -4.82 12.98
CA ALA A 96 9.36 -5.23 12.06
C ALA A 96 9.88 -6.31 11.10
N TYR A 97 9.05 -7.30 10.78
CA TYR A 97 9.28 -8.28 9.71
C TYR A 97 7.93 -8.79 9.20
N PHE A 98 7.89 -9.40 8.03
CA PHE A 98 6.68 -10.04 7.50
C PHE A 98 6.57 -11.46 8.05
N ARG A 99 5.47 -11.78 8.74
CA ARG A 99 5.27 -13.10 9.35
C ARG A 99 4.24 -13.93 8.61
N ASN A 100 3.02 -13.39 8.47
CA ASN A 100 1.91 -14.11 7.85
C ASN A 100 1.39 -13.33 6.65
N VAL A 101 1.62 -13.89 5.45
CA VAL A 101 1.22 -13.32 4.17
C VAL A 101 0.32 -14.31 3.43
N SER A 102 -0.79 -13.83 2.91
CA SER A 102 -1.77 -14.59 2.13
C SER A 102 -1.68 -14.13 0.67
N ILE A 103 -1.53 -15.06 -0.27
CA ILE A 103 -1.64 -14.80 -1.70
C ILE A 103 -3.03 -15.26 -2.16
N LEU A 104 -3.84 -14.35 -2.70
CA LEU A 104 -5.09 -14.68 -3.36
C LEU A 104 -4.82 -15.04 -4.82
N ILE A 105 -5.12 -16.29 -5.16
CA ILE A 105 -5.03 -16.87 -6.50
C ILE A 105 -6.35 -16.59 -7.24
N PRO A 106 -6.32 -16.17 -8.51
CA PRO A 106 -7.53 -15.87 -9.25
C PRO A 106 -8.37 -17.11 -9.56
N ILE A 107 -9.68 -16.94 -9.66
CA ILE A 107 -10.61 -18.02 -10.07
C ILE A 107 -10.48 -18.45 -11.54
N THR A 108 -9.70 -17.70 -12.32
CA THR A 108 -9.38 -17.98 -13.72
C THR A 108 -8.22 -18.97 -13.85
N TRP A 109 -7.43 -19.16 -12.78
CA TRP A 109 -6.33 -20.13 -12.75
C TRP A 109 -6.83 -21.53 -12.39
N GLU A 110 -6.04 -22.55 -12.73
CA GLU A 110 -6.36 -23.93 -12.40
C GLU A 110 -6.28 -24.16 -10.87
N SER A 111 -7.31 -24.80 -10.31
CA SER A 111 -7.35 -25.08 -8.87
C SER A 111 -6.38 -26.20 -8.52
N LYS A 112 -5.42 -25.92 -7.64
CA LYS A 112 -4.47 -26.91 -7.12
C LYS A 112 -4.89 -27.36 -5.71
N SER A 113 -4.50 -28.58 -5.32
CA SER A 113 -4.86 -29.17 -4.02
C SER A 113 -4.25 -28.43 -2.82
N GLU A 114 -3.17 -27.70 -3.05
CA GLU A 114 -2.50 -26.85 -2.06
C GLU A 114 -3.24 -25.53 -1.77
N TYR A 115 -4.23 -25.17 -2.59
CA TYR A 115 -4.99 -23.94 -2.42
C TYR A 115 -6.09 -24.08 -1.37
N LEU A 116 -6.16 -23.11 -0.48
CA LEU A 116 -7.14 -23.06 0.59
C LEU A 116 -8.30 -22.13 0.24
N ILE A 117 -9.42 -22.25 0.95
CA ILE A 117 -10.56 -21.34 0.78
C ILE A 117 -10.36 -20.09 1.66
N PRO A 118 -10.30 -18.88 1.09
CA PRO A 118 -10.17 -17.63 1.84
C PRO A 118 -11.30 -17.53 2.86
N LYS A 119 -10.97 -17.09 4.08
CA LYS A 119 -11.99 -16.90 5.12
C LYS A 119 -12.40 -15.45 5.22
N GLN A 120 -11.41 -14.56 5.17
CA GLN A 120 -11.58 -13.12 5.37
C GLN A 120 -10.86 -12.32 4.29
N GLU A 121 -9.87 -12.92 3.62
CA GLU A 121 -9.10 -12.30 2.58
C GLU A 121 -9.96 -12.06 1.33
N SER A 122 -9.92 -10.83 0.81
CA SER A 122 -10.65 -10.42 -0.40
C SER A 122 -9.80 -9.50 -1.26
N TYR A 123 -10.08 -9.48 -2.56
CA TYR A 123 -9.35 -8.65 -3.52
C TYR A 123 -9.47 -7.15 -3.18
N ASP A 124 -10.68 -6.70 -2.83
CA ASP A 124 -10.99 -5.30 -2.49
C ASP A 124 -10.30 -4.77 -1.22
N GLN A 125 -9.79 -5.68 -0.39
CA GLN A 125 -9.10 -5.34 0.87
C GLN A 125 -7.61 -5.70 0.83
N ALA A 126 -7.09 -6.09 -0.34
CA ALA A 126 -5.70 -6.50 -0.48
C ALA A 126 -4.73 -5.31 -0.31
N ASP A 127 -3.61 -5.57 0.35
CA ASP A 127 -2.54 -4.60 0.56
C ASP A 127 -1.68 -4.42 -0.69
N VAL A 128 -1.57 -5.50 -1.48
CA VAL A 128 -0.78 -5.55 -2.70
C VAL A 128 -1.62 -6.15 -3.82
N LEU A 129 -1.66 -5.47 -4.96
CA LEU A 129 -2.31 -5.94 -6.18
C LEU A 129 -1.25 -6.31 -7.21
N VAL A 130 -1.34 -7.53 -7.75
CA VAL A 130 -0.58 -7.94 -8.93
C VAL A 130 -1.54 -7.90 -10.11
N ALA A 131 -1.39 -6.90 -10.98
CA ALA A 131 -2.34 -6.62 -12.05
C ALA A 131 -1.64 -6.06 -13.30
N ASP A 132 -2.43 -5.81 -14.35
CA ASP A 132 -1.93 -5.24 -15.61
C ASP A 132 -1.25 -3.87 -15.41
N PRO A 133 -0.33 -3.48 -16.31
CA PRO A 133 0.35 -2.19 -16.24
C PRO A 133 -0.61 -1.01 -16.12
N ASN A 134 -0.26 -0.06 -15.25
CA ASN A 134 -1.05 1.16 -15.08
C ASN A 134 -0.78 2.14 -16.22
N LEU A 135 -1.79 2.89 -16.68
CA LEU A 135 -1.62 3.87 -17.76
C LEU A 135 -0.57 4.95 -17.47
N LYS A 136 -0.43 5.36 -16.20
CA LYS A 136 0.53 6.39 -15.77
C LYS A 136 1.89 5.80 -15.43
N TYR A 137 1.91 4.67 -14.73
CA TYR A 137 3.13 4.10 -14.15
C TYR A 137 3.73 2.94 -14.96
N GLY A 138 3.03 2.43 -15.98
CA GLY A 138 3.46 1.27 -16.74
C GLY A 138 3.72 0.06 -15.84
N ASP A 139 4.93 -0.47 -15.94
CA ASP A 139 5.43 -1.60 -15.14
C ASP A 139 6.14 -1.19 -13.84
N ASP A 140 6.22 0.12 -13.56
CA ASP A 140 6.92 0.61 -12.39
C ASP A 140 6.13 0.20 -11.12
N PRO A 141 6.80 -0.38 -10.12
CA PRO A 141 6.18 -0.63 -8.82
C PRO A 141 5.80 0.70 -8.18
N TYR A 142 4.59 0.78 -7.60
CA TYR A 142 4.16 2.00 -6.91
C TYR A 142 3.16 1.71 -5.80
N THR A 143 3.06 2.66 -4.87
CA THR A 143 2.02 2.70 -3.85
C THR A 143 1.02 3.81 -4.15
N LEU A 144 -0.27 3.48 -4.20
CA LEU A 144 -1.30 4.50 -4.29
C LEU A 144 -1.49 5.16 -2.92
N GLN A 145 -1.06 6.40 -2.78
CA GLN A 145 -1.25 7.20 -1.57
C GLN A 145 -1.78 8.60 -1.90
N TYR A 146 -2.84 9.03 -1.21
CA TYR A 146 -3.41 10.38 -1.31
C TYR A 146 -3.30 11.17 0.00
N GLY A 147 -2.88 10.49 1.08
CA GLY A 147 -2.78 11.07 2.42
C GLY A 147 -1.55 11.96 2.59
N GLN A 148 -1.44 12.54 3.78
CA GLN A 148 -0.27 13.32 4.21
C GLN A 148 0.78 12.42 4.85
N CYS A 149 1.90 13.01 5.26
CA CYS A 149 2.96 12.28 5.98
C CYS A 149 2.38 11.58 7.22
N GLY A 150 2.60 10.27 7.33
CA GLY A 150 2.07 9.44 8.41
C GLY A 150 0.73 8.75 8.11
N ASP A 151 0.01 9.20 7.08
CA ASP A 151 -1.24 8.56 6.66
C ASP A 151 -0.96 7.31 5.82
N LYS A 152 -1.73 6.25 6.04
CA LYS A 152 -1.55 5.01 5.27
C LYS A 152 -1.91 5.22 3.79
N GLY A 153 -1.16 4.57 2.92
CA GLY A 153 -1.55 4.35 1.53
C GLY A 153 -2.77 3.45 1.40
N GLN A 154 -3.26 3.32 0.17
CA GLN A 154 -4.42 2.48 -0.19
C GLN A 154 -3.98 1.06 -0.51
N TYR A 155 -3.06 0.90 -1.48
CA TYR A 155 -2.50 -0.39 -1.90
C TYR A 155 -1.18 -0.21 -2.63
N ILE A 156 -0.37 -1.26 -2.68
CA ILE A 156 0.81 -1.39 -3.54
C ILE A 156 0.39 -2.06 -4.83
N HIS A 157 0.95 -1.63 -5.96
CA HIS A 157 0.69 -2.21 -7.27
C HIS A 157 1.98 -2.75 -7.87
N PHE A 158 1.97 -4.02 -8.24
CA PHE A 158 3.02 -4.68 -9.00
C PHE A 158 2.45 -5.25 -10.30
N THR A 159 3.30 -5.36 -11.32
CA THR A 159 2.94 -6.04 -12.57
C THR A 159 3.57 -7.42 -12.65
N PRO A 160 3.00 -8.33 -13.45
CA PRO A 160 3.66 -9.59 -13.78
C PRO A 160 5.04 -9.37 -14.38
N ASN A 161 5.24 -8.33 -15.22
CA ASN A 161 6.55 -8.02 -15.78
C ASN A 161 7.57 -7.71 -14.68
N PHE A 162 7.24 -6.84 -13.71
CA PHE A 162 8.11 -6.55 -12.56
C PHE A 162 8.54 -7.82 -11.81
N LEU A 163 7.60 -8.75 -11.61
CA LEU A 163 7.81 -9.99 -10.86
C LEU A 163 8.53 -11.09 -11.66
N LEU A 164 8.36 -11.14 -12.98
CA LEU A 164 8.87 -12.23 -13.83
C LEU A 164 10.18 -11.90 -14.54
N THR A 165 10.47 -10.62 -14.83
CA THR A 165 11.70 -10.23 -15.54
C THR A 165 12.82 -9.79 -14.62
N ASN A 166 14.06 -9.83 -15.13
CA ASN A 166 15.24 -9.41 -14.36
C ASN A 166 15.38 -7.88 -14.35
N ASN A 167 14.79 -7.27 -13.33
CA ASN A 167 14.81 -5.81 -13.16
C ASN A 167 15.84 -5.33 -12.13
N LEU A 168 16.79 -6.21 -11.73
CA LEU A 168 17.86 -5.90 -10.78
C LEU A 168 18.68 -4.65 -11.18
N PRO A 169 19.05 -4.42 -12.47
CA PRO A 169 19.82 -3.25 -12.86
C PRO A 169 19.08 -1.92 -12.68
N THR A 170 17.74 -1.95 -12.67
CA THR A 170 16.85 -0.80 -12.60
C THR A 170 16.40 -0.54 -11.17
N TYR A 171 15.74 -1.52 -10.55
CA TYR A 171 15.10 -1.37 -9.23
C TYR A 171 15.91 -1.97 -8.08
N GLY A 172 16.93 -2.78 -8.37
CA GLY A 172 17.60 -3.57 -7.34
C GLY A 172 16.78 -4.79 -6.90
N PRO A 173 17.14 -5.42 -5.76
CA PRO A 173 16.46 -6.61 -5.25
C PRO A 173 14.97 -6.37 -4.97
N ARG A 174 14.09 -7.27 -5.43
CA ARG A 174 12.63 -7.10 -5.28
C ARG A 174 12.20 -6.98 -3.83
N GLY A 175 12.86 -7.70 -2.90
CA GLY A 175 12.56 -7.55 -1.48
C GLY A 175 12.77 -6.12 -0.95
N ARG A 176 13.75 -5.39 -1.48
CA ARG A 176 14.01 -3.98 -1.10
C ARG A 176 12.96 -3.06 -1.70
N VAL A 177 12.58 -3.28 -2.96
CA VAL A 177 11.45 -2.57 -3.60
C VAL A 177 10.18 -2.76 -2.78
N PHE A 178 9.87 -3.99 -2.37
CA PHE A 178 8.69 -4.24 -1.56
C PHE A 178 8.73 -3.52 -0.21
N VAL A 179 9.90 -3.43 0.46
CA VAL A 179 10.03 -2.66 1.71
C VAL A 179 9.89 -1.14 1.48
N HIS A 180 10.38 -0.62 0.36
CA HIS A 180 10.21 0.78 -0.03
C HIS A 180 8.72 1.11 -0.22
N GLU A 181 8.01 0.32 -1.03
CA GLU A 181 6.56 0.47 -1.22
C GLU A 181 5.76 0.21 0.06
N TRP A 182 6.18 -0.75 0.88
CA TRP A 182 5.57 -1.00 2.17
C TRP A 182 5.67 0.19 3.11
N ALA A 183 6.78 0.95 3.04
CA ALA A 183 6.95 2.14 3.86
C ALA A 183 5.96 3.25 3.46
N HIS A 184 5.78 3.48 2.15
CA HIS A 184 4.70 4.34 1.64
C HIS A 184 3.33 3.87 2.16
N LEU A 185 3.01 2.59 1.95
CA LEU A 185 1.71 2.03 2.30
C LEU A 185 1.43 2.14 3.80
N ARG A 186 2.39 1.76 4.63
CA ARG A 186 2.12 1.45 6.04
C ARG A 186 2.45 2.59 6.99
N TRP A 187 3.41 3.44 6.62
CA TRP A 187 3.87 4.56 7.43
C TRP A 187 3.64 5.92 6.77
N GLY A 188 3.15 5.97 5.53
CA GLY A 188 2.85 7.25 4.87
C GLY A 188 4.07 8.13 4.69
N VAL A 189 5.24 7.52 4.52
CA VAL A 189 6.47 8.26 4.20
C VAL A 189 6.52 8.50 2.68
N PHE A 190 7.29 9.49 2.25
CA PHE A 190 7.45 9.85 0.84
C PHE A 190 8.89 9.62 0.40
N ASP A 191 9.10 9.65 -0.91
CA ASP A 191 10.44 9.67 -1.48
C ASP A 191 11.25 10.83 -0.92
N GLU A 192 12.52 10.57 -0.66
CA GLU A 192 13.47 11.55 -0.15
C GLU A 192 14.14 12.34 -1.26
N TYR A 193 13.56 12.35 -2.46
CA TYR A 193 13.98 13.13 -3.61
C TYR A 193 12.75 13.75 -4.29
N ASN A 194 12.97 14.75 -5.15
CA ASN A 194 11.90 15.39 -5.88
C ASN A 194 12.21 15.40 -7.37
N VAL A 195 11.34 14.80 -8.18
CA VAL A 195 11.51 14.71 -9.64
C VAL A 195 11.13 16.02 -10.33
N ASP A 196 10.14 16.74 -9.82
CA ASP A 196 9.64 18.00 -10.38
C ASP A 196 10.59 19.17 -10.07
N GLN A 197 11.16 19.18 -8.86
CA GLN A 197 12.14 20.15 -8.40
C GLN A 197 13.41 19.46 -7.90
N PRO A 198 14.25 18.93 -8.83
CA PRO A 198 15.41 18.11 -8.48
C PRO A 198 16.57 18.90 -7.88
N PHE A 199 16.58 20.22 -7.98
CA PHE A 199 17.65 21.08 -7.47
C PHE A 199 17.13 22.35 -6.82
N TYR A 200 17.91 22.86 -5.85
CA TYR A 200 17.70 24.13 -5.18
C TYR A 200 19.02 24.82 -4.88
N ILE A 201 18.98 26.13 -4.58
CA ILE A 201 20.16 26.89 -4.12
C ILE A 201 20.21 26.79 -2.59
N SER A 202 21.30 26.24 -2.05
CA SER A 202 21.47 26.09 -0.60
C SER A 202 21.89 27.40 0.07
N ARG A 203 21.88 27.44 1.40
CA ARG A 203 22.33 28.62 2.18
C ARG A 203 23.79 29.01 1.92
N ARG A 204 24.59 28.09 1.37
CA ARG A 204 25.99 28.33 0.98
C ARG A 204 26.13 28.87 -0.45
N ASN A 205 25.00 29.23 -1.08
CA ASN A 205 24.95 29.70 -2.46
C ASN A 205 25.49 28.68 -3.48
N THR A 206 25.28 27.39 -3.20
CA THR A 206 25.65 26.27 -4.07
C THR A 206 24.40 25.53 -4.53
N ILE A 207 24.39 25.05 -5.77
CA ILE A 207 23.29 24.23 -6.27
C ILE A 207 23.41 22.84 -5.67
N GLU A 208 22.35 22.38 -5.03
CA GLU A 208 22.27 21.06 -4.40
C GLU A 208 21.07 20.29 -4.92
N ALA A 209 21.21 18.97 -5.02
CA ALA A 209 20.10 18.09 -5.33
C ALA A 209 19.10 18.09 -4.18
N THR A 210 17.80 18.18 -4.49
CA THR A 210 16.72 18.10 -3.51
C THR A 210 16.67 16.69 -2.96
N ARG A 211 17.28 16.47 -1.78
CA ARG A 211 17.30 15.18 -1.11
C ARG A 211 17.53 15.27 0.39
N CYS A 212 17.01 14.30 1.15
CA CYS A 212 17.34 14.17 2.58
C CYS A 212 18.70 13.48 2.80
N SER A 213 19.05 12.55 1.91
CA SER A 213 20.22 11.68 1.99
C SER A 213 21.51 12.38 1.53
N THR A 214 21.98 13.40 2.25
CA THR A 214 23.10 14.26 1.80
C THR A 214 24.46 13.56 1.73
N HIS A 215 24.70 12.47 2.47
CA HIS A 215 25.98 11.76 2.43
C HIS A 215 26.12 10.84 1.23
N ILE A 216 25.04 10.58 0.50
CA ILE A 216 25.13 9.86 -0.77
C ILE A 216 25.93 10.70 -1.77
N THR A 217 26.91 10.09 -2.41
CA THR A 217 27.72 10.73 -3.46
C THR A 217 27.15 10.40 -4.83
N GLY A 218 27.37 11.29 -5.80
CA GLY A 218 26.84 11.15 -7.15
C GLY A 218 27.22 12.32 -8.04
N VAL A 219 26.68 12.31 -9.25
CA VAL A 219 26.96 13.30 -10.30
C VAL A 219 25.65 13.85 -10.87
N ASN A 220 25.67 15.13 -11.24
CA ASN A 220 24.52 15.78 -11.89
C ASN A 220 24.65 15.57 -13.39
N MET A 221 23.74 14.77 -13.96
CA MET A 221 23.78 14.35 -15.36
C MET A 221 22.44 14.62 -16.05
N VAL A 222 22.50 14.94 -17.33
CA VAL A 222 21.35 14.82 -18.24
C VAL A 222 21.43 13.43 -18.85
N LEU A 223 20.38 12.63 -18.64
CA LEU A 223 20.22 11.32 -19.25
C LEU A 223 19.24 11.38 -20.43
N HIS A 224 19.49 10.54 -21.44
CA HIS A 224 18.56 10.29 -22.55
C HIS A 224 18.04 11.55 -23.26
N GLU A 225 18.86 12.60 -23.40
CA GLU A 225 18.55 13.71 -24.30
C GLU A 225 18.80 13.26 -25.74
N CYS A 226 17.79 12.66 -26.35
CA CYS A 226 17.90 12.11 -27.70
C CYS A 226 17.68 13.19 -28.75
N LYS A 227 18.68 13.42 -29.62
CA LYS A 227 18.59 14.28 -30.81
C LYS A 227 18.99 13.49 -32.04
N GLY A 228 18.08 13.36 -33.01
CA GLY A 228 18.36 12.69 -34.27
C GLY A 228 18.73 11.21 -34.14
N GLY A 229 18.11 10.47 -33.21
CA GLY A 229 18.32 9.03 -33.03
C GLY A 229 19.50 8.63 -32.15
N SER A 230 20.30 9.59 -31.67
CA SER A 230 21.35 9.35 -30.67
C SER A 230 20.98 10.02 -29.34
N CYS A 231 21.13 9.28 -28.25
CA CYS A 231 20.90 9.76 -26.89
C CYS A 231 22.23 10.09 -26.23
N ILE A 232 22.36 11.31 -25.69
CA ILE A 232 23.60 11.80 -25.11
C ILE A 232 23.47 11.78 -23.59
N GLU A 233 24.50 11.26 -22.92
CA GLU A 233 24.72 11.42 -21.49
C GLU A 233 25.83 12.44 -21.26
N ARG A 234 25.56 13.46 -20.43
CA ARG A 234 26.53 14.54 -20.18
C ARG A 234 26.32 15.21 -18.83
N PRO A 235 27.37 15.86 -18.27
CA PRO A 235 27.22 16.69 -17.08
C PRO A 235 26.22 17.82 -17.29
N CYS A 236 25.49 18.14 -16.23
CA CYS A 236 24.54 19.26 -16.25
C CYS A 236 25.24 20.61 -16.39
N ARG A 237 24.63 21.50 -17.16
CA ARG A 237 25.07 22.88 -17.36
C ARG A 237 24.23 23.83 -16.53
N HIS A 238 24.88 24.87 -16.04
CA HIS A 238 24.21 25.97 -15.36
C HIS A 238 23.34 26.77 -16.34
N ASN A 239 22.09 27.05 -15.96
CA ASN A 239 21.19 27.91 -16.68
C ASN A 239 21.20 29.32 -16.05
N PRO A 240 21.81 30.33 -16.71
CA PRO A 240 21.92 31.67 -16.14
C PRO A 240 20.57 32.38 -15.94
N LYS A 241 19.50 31.92 -16.59
CA LYS A 241 18.16 32.52 -16.43
C LYS A 241 17.46 32.07 -15.15
N THR A 242 17.67 30.81 -14.74
CA THR A 242 17.01 30.23 -13.55
C THR A 242 17.93 30.21 -12.33
N GLY A 243 19.24 30.33 -12.52
CA GLY A 243 20.25 30.16 -11.46
C GLY A 243 20.39 28.71 -11.00
N LEU A 244 19.79 27.75 -11.71
CA LEU A 244 19.83 26.31 -11.46
C LEU A 244 20.42 25.56 -12.66
N TYR A 245 20.46 24.24 -12.60
CA TYR A 245 20.79 23.43 -13.77
C TYR A 245 19.71 23.51 -14.87
N GLU A 246 20.11 23.17 -16.08
CA GLU A 246 19.21 23.02 -17.23
C GLU A 246 18.11 21.97 -16.99
N ALA A 247 17.04 22.07 -17.78
CA ALA A 247 15.94 21.10 -17.72
C ALA A 247 16.44 19.67 -18.02
N LYS A 248 15.79 18.66 -17.43
CA LYS A 248 16.16 17.24 -17.50
C LYS A 248 17.50 16.88 -16.83
N CYS A 249 18.16 17.83 -16.17
CA CYS A 249 19.22 17.49 -15.24
C CYS A 249 18.66 16.68 -14.07
N THR A 250 19.36 15.63 -13.66
CA THR A 250 19.05 14.84 -12.48
C THR A 250 20.32 14.45 -11.73
N PHE A 251 20.19 14.19 -10.44
CA PHE A 251 21.28 13.66 -9.62
C PHE A 251 21.32 12.15 -9.73
N ILE A 252 22.44 11.60 -10.21
CA ILE A 252 22.67 10.17 -10.34
C ILE A 252 23.65 9.74 -9.24
N PRO A 253 23.21 8.94 -8.26
CA PRO A 253 24.11 8.47 -7.22
C PRO A 253 25.11 7.44 -7.75
N ASN A 254 26.30 7.43 -7.14
CA ASN A 254 27.30 6.40 -7.38
C ASN A 254 26.76 5.06 -6.89
N ARG A 255 26.76 4.03 -7.76
CA ARG A 255 26.27 2.68 -7.37
C ARG A 255 27.06 2.09 -6.20
N SER A 256 28.39 2.20 -6.26
CA SER A 256 29.29 1.74 -5.19
C SER A 256 29.61 2.89 -4.25
N GLN A 257 29.09 2.81 -3.02
CA GLN A 257 29.38 3.74 -1.94
C GLN A 257 29.06 3.09 -0.59
N THR A 258 29.41 3.76 0.51
CA THR A 258 29.23 3.24 1.89
C THR A 258 28.23 4.05 2.72
N ALA A 259 27.60 5.06 2.13
CA ALA A 259 26.65 5.94 2.80
C ALA A 259 25.42 5.17 3.28
N LYS A 260 25.18 5.19 4.58
CA LYS A 260 24.08 4.45 5.22
C LYS A 260 22.85 5.35 5.36
N GLU A 261 22.16 5.54 4.25
CA GLU A 261 20.98 6.39 4.20
C GLU A 261 19.67 5.57 4.15
N SER A 262 18.55 6.27 4.05
CA SER A 262 17.18 5.74 4.05
C SER A 262 16.81 5.05 2.75
N ILE A 263 16.00 3.97 2.84
CA ILE A 263 15.45 3.28 1.65
C ILE A 263 14.51 4.16 0.84
N MET A 264 14.00 5.23 1.45
CA MET A 264 13.13 6.19 0.76
C MET A 264 13.89 7.11 -0.20
N PHE A 265 15.23 7.11 -0.20
CA PHE A 265 15.98 7.82 -1.24
C PHE A 265 16.08 6.98 -2.50
N MET A 266 16.74 5.82 -2.45
CA MET A 266 16.81 4.89 -3.58
C MET A 266 17.03 3.46 -3.08
N GLN A 267 16.05 2.60 -3.33
CA GLN A 267 16.03 1.19 -2.93
C GLN A 267 17.08 0.33 -3.64
N ASN A 268 17.59 0.77 -4.80
CA ASN A 268 18.58 0.04 -5.60
C ASN A 268 20.05 0.23 -5.14
N LEU A 269 20.32 1.12 -4.18
CA LEU A 269 21.68 1.36 -3.67
C LEU A 269 22.03 0.41 -2.52
N ASP A 270 23.02 -0.46 -2.69
CA ASP A 270 23.37 -1.48 -1.68
C ASP A 270 23.63 -0.91 -0.28
N SER A 271 24.29 0.26 -0.22
CA SER A 271 24.64 0.97 1.02
C SER A 271 23.45 1.44 1.87
N VAL A 272 22.30 1.62 1.23
CA VAL A 272 21.06 2.05 1.86
C VAL A 272 20.51 0.92 2.74
N SER A 273 20.60 1.11 4.05
CA SER A 273 20.43 0.04 5.05
C SER A 273 19.82 0.50 6.38
N THR A 274 19.46 1.77 6.54
CA THR A 274 19.15 2.36 7.86
C THR A 274 17.81 3.09 7.95
N SER A 275 17.00 2.62 8.91
CA SER A 275 15.88 3.23 9.64
C SER A 275 15.13 4.44 9.05
N PHE A 276 13.84 4.21 8.79
CA PHE A 276 12.76 5.19 8.83
C PHE A 276 12.79 6.00 10.14
N PRO A 277 12.55 7.32 10.11
CA PRO A 277 12.40 8.13 11.32
C PRO A 277 11.07 7.78 12.01
N VAL A 278 11.00 6.63 12.68
CA VAL A 278 9.86 6.26 13.53
C VAL A 278 10.21 6.57 14.97
N SER A 279 9.38 7.44 15.59
CA SER A 279 9.47 7.82 17.00
C SER A 279 9.63 6.59 17.91
N GLN A 280 10.49 6.73 18.92
CA GLN A 280 10.87 5.65 19.82
C GLN A 280 9.70 5.26 20.74
N ARG A 281 9.37 3.96 20.83
CA ARG A 281 9.13 3.24 22.11
C ARG A 281 8.88 1.74 21.91
N ASN A 282 9.78 0.92 22.45
CA ASN A 282 9.52 -0.15 23.43
C ASN A 282 10.76 -1.08 23.53
N PRO A 283 11.36 -1.27 24.72
CA PRO A 283 12.41 -2.26 24.95
C PRO A 283 11.82 -3.64 25.29
N TRP A 284 12.67 -4.68 25.25
CA TRP A 284 12.44 -6.11 25.54
C TRP A 284 11.85 -6.89 24.33
N GLU A 285 12.46 -7.94 23.76
CA GLU A 285 13.21 -9.08 24.31
C GLU A 285 14.04 -9.73 23.16
N LYS A 286 15.29 -10.20 23.39
CA LYS A 286 16.20 -10.72 22.34
C LYS A 286 16.71 -12.13 22.64
N LYS A 287 16.27 -13.12 21.84
CA LYS A 287 17.07 -14.25 21.29
C LYS A 287 16.22 -15.21 20.42
N LYS A 288 14.90 -15.29 20.63
CA LYS A 288 13.98 -16.18 19.88
C LYS A 288 13.69 -15.70 18.43
N LEU A 289 13.60 -14.38 18.22
CA LEU A 289 13.19 -13.74 16.96
C LEU A 289 14.09 -14.04 15.74
N ILE A 290 15.37 -14.39 15.92
CA ILE A 290 16.30 -14.59 14.79
C ILE A 290 15.93 -15.84 13.97
N ARG A 291 15.39 -16.89 14.62
CA ARG A 291 14.91 -18.07 13.88
C ARG A 291 13.60 -17.82 13.17
N GLU A 292 12.72 -16.97 13.70
CA GLU A 292 11.36 -16.73 13.14
C GLU A 292 11.35 -15.74 11.96
N ALA A 293 12.28 -14.77 11.90
CA ALA A 293 12.36 -13.78 10.82
C ALA A 293 12.67 -14.36 9.42
N GLY A 294 13.16 -15.61 9.36
CA GLY A 294 13.39 -16.35 8.11
C GLY A 294 12.23 -17.25 7.67
N PHE A 295 11.17 -17.39 8.48
CA PHE A 295 9.99 -18.20 8.16
C PHE A 295 8.77 -17.29 7.99
N SER A 296 8.73 -16.55 6.88
CA SER A 296 7.45 -15.98 6.45
C SER A 296 6.56 -17.15 6.04
N THR A 297 5.41 -17.34 6.68
CA THR A 297 4.43 -18.32 6.19
C THR A 297 3.59 -17.66 5.11
N VAL A 298 3.66 -18.22 3.90
CA VAL A 298 2.89 -17.76 2.74
C VAL A 298 1.80 -18.79 2.48
N LYS A 299 0.53 -18.39 2.61
CA LYS A 299 -0.63 -19.25 2.33
C LYS A 299 -1.25 -18.87 0.99
N LEU A 300 -1.69 -19.87 0.22
CA LEU A 300 -2.33 -19.69 -1.09
C LEU A 300 -3.85 -19.90 -0.95
N TRP A 301 -4.66 -18.98 -1.49
CA TRP A 301 -6.12 -19.03 -1.34
C TRP A 301 -6.88 -18.80 -2.66
N VAL A 302 -8.02 -19.46 -2.89
CA VAL A 302 -8.88 -19.30 -4.09
C VAL A 302 -10.31 -18.84 -3.73
N PRO A 303 -10.90 -17.83 -4.40
CA PRO A 303 -12.24 -17.32 -4.08
C PRO A 303 -13.38 -18.36 -4.17
N ILE A 304 -14.40 -18.17 -3.31
CA ILE A 304 -15.45 -19.14 -2.91
C ILE A 304 -16.47 -19.51 -4.02
N GLU A 305 -16.60 -18.73 -5.10
CA GLU A 305 -17.81 -18.80 -5.95
C GLU A 305 -17.97 -20.09 -6.79
N ARG A 306 -16.93 -20.89 -7.04
CA ARG A 306 -17.07 -22.12 -7.83
C ARG A 306 -17.58 -23.34 -7.08
N GLN A 307 -17.39 -23.45 -5.76
CA GLN A 307 -17.79 -24.67 -5.04
C GLN A 307 -19.32 -24.85 -4.94
N LYS A 308 -20.09 -23.76 -5.10
CA LYS A 308 -21.56 -23.86 -5.17
C LYS A 308 -22.08 -24.40 -6.49
N ILE A 309 -21.28 -24.40 -7.56
CA ILE A 309 -21.71 -24.90 -8.88
C ILE A 309 -21.47 -26.41 -8.99
N THR A 310 -20.39 -26.93 -8.38
CA THR A 310 -20.08 -28.37 -8.45
C THR A 310 -20.91 -29.23 -7.46
N GLN A 311 -21.57 -28.63 -6.48
CA GLN A 311 -22.52 -29.31 -5.59
C GLN A 311 -23.99 -29.18 -6.01
N ALA A 312 -24.28 -28.44 -7.10
CA ALA A 312 -25.62 -28.33 -7.69
C ALA A 312 -25.77 -29.14 -8.99
N ILE A 313 -24.75 -29.91 -9.37
CA ILE A 313 -24.79 -30.89 -10.46
C ILE A 313 -24.38 -32.24 -9.88
N ASN A 314 -25.32 -32.85 -9.14
CA ASN A 314 -25.53 -34.28 -8.96
C ASN A 314 -26.87 -34.48 -8.25
#